data_AF-A0A0M7MH82-F1
#
_entry.id   AF-A0A0M7MH82-F1
#
_cell.length_a   1.000
_cell.length_b   1.000
_cell.length_c   1.000
_cell.angle_alpha   90.00
_cell.angle_beta   90.00
_cell.angle_gamma   90.00
#
_symmetry.space_group_name_H-M   'P 1'
#
loop_
_entity.id
_entity.type
_entity.pdbx_description
1 polymer ?
#
loop_
_entity_poly.entity_id
_entity_poly.type
_entity_poly.pdbx_seq_one_letter_code
_entity_poly.pdbx_strand_id
1 'polypeptide(L)'
;MMPRNRPLSRLLMLLALVMSATGCVPAQTRWLAPQSPEIPPLPTEARQGPLPSICSPTCSAALSIELKRLRALQTVPASRD
;
A
#
# COMPACT_ATOMS: atom_id res chain seq x y z
N MET A 1 -66.81 5.65 -34.51
CA MET A 1 -65.59 6.49 -34.51
C MET A 1 -65.25 6.80 -33.06
N MET A 2 -64.35 6.05 -32.42
CA MET A 2 -63.88 6.41 -31.08
C MET A 2 -62.74 7.41 -31.20
N PRO A 3 -62.71 8.48 -30.38
CA PRO A 3 -61.58 9.38 -30.34
C PRO A 3 -60.38 8.57 -29.84
N ARG A 4 -59.41 8.36 -30.72
CA ARG A 4 -58.15 7.73 -30.38
C ARG A 4 -57.45 8.66 -29.40
N ASN A 5 -57.38 8.25 -28.13
CA ASN A 5 -56.74 8.97 -27.03
C ASN A 5 -55.21 9.03 -27.21
N ARG A 6 -54.76 9.78 -28.23
CA ARG A 6 -53.36 10.08 -28.53
C ARG A 6 -52.60 10.79 -27.40
N PRO A 7 -53.20 11.69 -26.58
CA PRO A 7 -52.42 12.38 -25.54
C PRO A 7 -52.06 11.44 -24.37
N LEU A 8 -52.96 10.53 -23.99
CA LEU A 8 -52.74 9.60 -22.88
C LEU A 8 -51.67 8.55 -23.25
N SER A 9 -51.71 8.05 -24.49
CA SER A 9 -50.67 7.15 -25.01
C SER A 9 -49.28 7.81 -25.06
N ARG A 10 -49.20 9.10 -25.46
CA ARG A 10 -47.93 9.86 -25.42
C ARG A 10 -47.44 10.09 -24.00
N LEU A 11 -48.34 10.38 -23.07
CA LEU A 11 -48.00 10.59 -21.66
C LEU A 11 -47.44 9.30 -21.03
N LEU A 12 -48.06 8.15 -21.31
CA LEU A 12 -47.55 6.84 -20.88
C LEU A 12 -46.18 6.52 -21.47
N MET A 13 -45.95 6.83 -22.75
CA MET A 13 -44.65 6.64 -23.39
C MET A 13 -43.56 7.53 -22.76
N LEU A 14 -43.87 8.79 -22.47
CA LEU A 14 -42.96 9.69 -21.77
C LEU A 14 -42.66 9.21 -20.34
N LEU A 15 -43.67 8.72 -19.62
CA LEU A 15 -43.49 8.18 -18.28
C LEU A 15 -42.57 6.95 -18.29
N ALA A 16 -42.78 6.04 -19.25
CA ALA A 16 -41.91 4.88 -19.44
C ALA A 16 -40.47 5.29 -19.75
N LEU A 17 -40.26 6.32 -20.58
CA LEU A 17 -38.93 6.83 -20.92
C LEU A 17 -38.21 7.41 -19.70
N VAL A 18 -38.91 8.20 -18.88
CA VAL A 18 -38.35 8.80 -17.65
C VAL A 18 -37.97 7.74 -16.63
N MET A 19 -38.82 6.72 -16.45
CA MET A 19 -38.51 5.59 -15.55
C MET A 19 -37.32 4.76 -16.05
N SER A 20 -37.19 4.60 -17.37
CA SER A 20 -36.04 3.91 -17.98
C SER A 20 -34.73 4.69 -17.78
N ALA A 21 -34.78 6.02 -17.87
CA ALA A 21 -33.61 6.88 -17.75
C ALA A 21 -33.13 7.06 -16.30
N THR A 22 -34.02 6.93 -15.31
CA THR A 22 -33.71 7.15 -13.88
C THR A 22 -33.29 5.88 -13.14
N GLY A 23 -33.38 4.70 -13.78
CA GLY A 23 -33.07 3.40 -13.15
C GLY A 23 -31.59 3.06 -12.98
N CYS A 24 -30.67 3.83 -13.57
CA CYS A 24 -29.23 3.60 -13.47
C CYS A 24 -28.56 4.60 -12.52
N VAL A 25 -29.07 4.72 -11.29
CA VAL A 25 -28.21 5.22 -10.20
C VAL A 25 -27.46 3.99 -9.69
N PRO A 26 -26.11 3.93 -9.83
CA PRO A 26 -25.36 2.85 -9.22
C PRO A 26 -25.72 2.84 -7.74
N ALA A 27 -26.22 1.69 -7.26
CA ALA A 27 -26.48 1.50 -5.85
C ALA A 27 -25.24 2.01 -5.11
N GLN A 28 -25.42 3.00 -4.23
CA GLN A 28 -24.36 3.56 -3.43
C GLN A 28 -23.89 2.41 -2.54
N THR A 29 -22.92 1.63 -3.03
CA THR A 29 -22.21 0.64 -2.23
C THR A 29 -21.47 1.46 -1.21
N ARG A 30 -22.08 1.58 -0.04
CA ARG A 30 -21.51 2.21 1.13
C ARG A 30 -20.16 1.54 1.30
N TRP A 31 -19.09 2.23 0.93
CA TRP A 31 -17.72 1.75 1.06
C TRP A 31 -17.50 1.52 2.55
N LEU A 32 -17.77 0.30 3.01
CA LEU A 32 -17.43 -0.12 4.36
C LEU A 32 -15.91 0.03 4.45
N ALA A 33 -15.45 0.67 5.53
CA ALA A 33 -14.02 0.79 5.77
C ALA A 33 -13.39 -0.60 5.65
N PRO A 34 -12.27 -0.76 4.92
CA PRO A 34 -11.58 -2.03 4.84
C PRO A 34 -11.25 -2.50 6.26
N GLN A 35 -11.77 -3.65 6.66
CA GLN A 35 -11.37 -4.27 7.92
C GLN A 35 -9.90 -4.65 7.79
N SER A 36 -9.08 -4.27 8.77
CA SER A 36 -7.68 -4.68 8.78
C SER A 36 -7.63 -6.20 8.95
N PRO A 37 -6.95 -6.95 8.06
CA PRO A 37 -6.83 -8.38 8.24
C PRO A 37 -6.02 -8.66 9.50
N GLU A 38 -6.52 -9.56 10.34
CA GLU A 38 -5.78 -10.02 11.52
C GLU A 38 -4.60 -10.87 11.07
N ILE A 39 -3.38 -10.38 11.27
CA ILE A 39 -2.15 -11.09 10.91
C ILE A 39 -1.79 -12.01 12.08
N PRO A 40 -1.83 -13.34 11.91
CA PRO A 40 -1.45 -14.25 12.97
C PRO A 40 0.04 -14.09 13.31
N PRO A 41 0.43 -14.30 14.59
CA PRO A 41 1.83 -14.26 14.97
C PRO A 41 2.64 -15.33 14.25
N LEU A 42 3.90 -15.03 13.97
CA LEU A 42 4.79 -15.97 13.28
C LEU A 42 4.98 -17.24 14.13
N PRO A 43 4.78 -18.44 13.56
CA PRO A 43 4.98 -19.71 14.27
C PRO A 43 6.43 -19.83 14.73
N THR A 44 6.65 -20.50 15.86
CA THR A 44 7.96 -20.59 16.53
C THR A 44 9.01 -21.19 15.61
N GLU A 45 8.62 -22.14 14.77
CA GLU A 45 9.48 -22.85 13.81
C GLU A 45 9.95 -21.95 12.66
N ALA A 46 9.18 -20.91 12.33
CA ALA A 46 9.51 -19.94 11.28
C ALA A 46 10.30 -18.73 11.82
N ARG A 47 10.53 -18.65 13.14
CA ARG A 47 11.34 -17.57 13.72
C ARG A 47 12.79 -17.80 13.39
N GLN A 48 13.46 -16.73 12.97
CA GLN A 48 14.91 -16.73 12.83
C GLN A 48 15.54 -16.90 14.21
N GLY A 49 16.62 -17.69 14.28
CA GLY A 49 17.43 -17.80 15.49
C GLY A 49 18.05 -16.47 15.90
N PRO A 50 18.59 -16.38 17.12
CA PRO A 50 19.30 -15.20 17.56
C PRO A 50 20.46 -14.87 16.61
N LEU A 51 20.64 -13.57 16.33
CA LEU A 51 21.71 -13.11 15.47
C LEU A 51 23.06 -13.52 16.09
N PRO A 52 23.94 -14.20 15.34
CA PRO A 52 25.23 -14.61 15.89
C PRO A 52 26.06 -13.37 16.25
N SER A 53 26.80 -13.44 17.36
CA SER A 53 27.56 -12.31 17.92
C SER A 53 28.58 -11.71 16.94
N ILE A 54 29.09 -12.52 16.00
CA ILE A 54 29.97 -12.07 14.92
C ILE A 54 29.29 -11.09 13.95
N CYS A 55 27.98 -11.19 13.79
CA CYS A 55 27.17 -10.29 12.98
C CYS A 55 26.67 -9.08 13.79
N SER A 56 27.15 -8.91 15.02
CA SER A 56 26.86 -7.71 15.81
C SER A 56 27.36 -6.47 15.07
N PRO A 57 26.57 -5.37 15.02
CA PRO A 57 27.01 -4.11 14.44
C PRO A 57 28.24 -3.53 15.14
N THR A 58 28.58 -4.01 16.35
CA THR A 58 29.79 -3.60 17.06
C THR A 58 31.08 -4.16 16.43
N CYS A 59 31.04 -5.35 15.83
CA CYS A 59 32.23 -5.96 15.21
C CYS A 59 32.68 -5.14 13.98
N SER A 60 31.73 -4.75 13.15
CA SER A 60 32.00 -3.89 11.98
C SER A 60 32.29 -2.45 12.38
N ALA A 61 31.65 -1.92 13.43
CA ALA A 61 31.95 -0.58 13.94
C ALA A 61 33.39 -0.47 14.44
N ALA A 62 33.86 -1.39 15.28
CA ALA A 62 35.23 -1.39 15.79
C ALA A 62 36.27 -1.54 14.66
N LEU A 63 36.02 -2.46 13.72
CA LEU A 63 36.88 -2.63 12.54
C LEU A 63 36.94 -1.36 11.68
N SER A 64 35.81 -0.67 11.48
CA SER A 64 35.76 0.56 10.69
C SER A 64 36.55 1.72 11.32
N ILE A 65 36.59 1.79 12.66
CA ILE A 65 37.39 2.76 13.41
C ILE A 65 38.88 2.47 13.22
N GLU A 66 39.28 1.21 13.37
CA GLU A 66 40.69 0.81 13.23
C GLU A 66 41.19 1.02 11.79
N LEU A 67 40.38 0.68 10.79
CA LEU A 67 40.72 0.93 9.38
C LEU A 67 40.88 2.43 9.07
N LYS A 68 40.06 3.31 9.68
CA LYS A 68 40.22 4.77 9.55
C LYS A 68 41.53 5.25 10.18
N ARG A 69 41.86 4.77 11.38
CA ARG A 69 43.10 5.09 12.08
C ARG A 69 44.33 4.69 11.26
N LEU A 70 44.35 3.45 10.75
CA LEU A 70 45.44 2.93 9.94
C LEU A 70 45.63 3.73 8.64
N ARG A 71 44.54 4.10 7.97
CA ARG A 71 44.61 4.97 6.78
C ARG A 71 45.22 6.33 7.08
N ALA A 72 44.83 6.96 8.19
CA ALA A 72 45.38 8.25 8.59
C ALA A 72 46.90 8.20 8.82
N LEU A 73 47.39 7.10 9.43
CA LEU A 73 48.82 6.88 9.64
C LEU A 73 49.60 6.69 8.33
N GLN A 74 48.99 6.07 7.32
CA GLN A 74 49.63 5.87 6.01
C GLN A 74 49.71 7.15 5.17
N THR A 75 48.86 8.14 5.46
CA THR A 75 48.83 9.41 4.72
C THR A 75 49.77 10.49 5.26
N VAL A 76 50.51 10.22 6.35
CA VAL A 76 51.55 11.14 6.85
C VAL A 76 52.82 10.88 6.04
N PRO A 77 53.33 11.84 5.25
CA PRO A 77 54.61 11.66 4.58
C PRO A 77 55.70 11.52 5.64
N ALA A 78 56.56 10.51 5.51
CA ALA A 78 57.76 10.40 6.34
C ALA A 78 58.53 11.71 6.21
N SER A 79 58.67 12.47 7.30
CA SER A 79 59.50 13.66 7.34
C SER A 79 60.91 13.23 6.96
N ARG A 80 61.39 13.78 5.85
CA ARG A 80 62.72 13.51 5.33
C ARG A 80 63.67 14.46 6.06
N ASP A 81 64.24 13.99 7.16
CA ASP A 81 65.43 14.58 7.78
C ASP A 81 66.67 14.28 6.93
#